data_AF-A0A538QZZ1-F1
#
_entry.id   AF-A0A538QZZ1-F1
#
_cell.length_a   1.000
_cell.length_b   1.000
_cell.length_c   1.000
_cell.angle_alpha   90.00
_cell.angle_beta   90.00
_cell.angle_gamma   90.00
#
_symmetry.space_group_name_H-M   'P 1'
#
loop_
_entity.id
_entity.type
_entity.pdbx_description
1 polymer ?
#
loop_
_entity_poly.entity_id
_entity_poly.type
_entity_poly.pdbx_seq_one_letter_code
_entity_poly.pdbx_strand_id
1 'polypeptide(L)'
;MCPAARPGRKAKETLLNVVSEVPQARRSALDEAFARRSLTTCEIALGPEHPDVAEAAATLAKVLEEGRRYDEAEALYRRALAIFEQTLGPDHYETAVTLGNLSTVRQARGDLDDAAGLYERALVIKERRLGPSHPELAVTLNHLAVLYRAQGRRGAAAEAYRRALGIWSRCLAPTIRASRPAARATHVSPPPARPQTREPERAPSRPGVRYNPAVPDIAGVLFDMGGVVMESPLHAIARYERERGLPANAINRALAATGEAGAWARLERGELTAETFCAPFEAECRAQGVEVDAAAVMAAIATAGVARPIMLEAIHRLRARGLRVGALTNNWRRAGPDDDVIPHRLRDHFDVFIESRAVGLRKPDPRIYLLACRELGVPADRTAFLDDIGGNLKPARALGMTTIKVTAPGQALRDLGVLLNLDLLN
;
A
#
# COMPACT_ATOMS: atom_id res chain seq x y z
N MET A 1 17.42 53.72 -31.59
CA MET A 1 17.45 52.24 -31.69
C MET A 1 18.12 51.69 -30.43
N CYS A 2 17.33 51.11 -29.53
CA CYS A 2 17.82 50.41 -28.33
C CYS A 2 17.21 49.00 -28.34
N PRO A 3 17.96 47.92 -28.12
CA PRO A 3 17.39 46.59 -28.08
C PRO A 3 16.80 46.31 -26.69
N ALA A 4 15.53 45.90 -26.67
CA ALA A 4 14.81 45.50 -25.48
C ALA A 4 15.33 44.15 -24.95
N ALA A 5 15.80 44.14 -23.70
CA ALA A 5 16.14 42.92 -22.97
C ALA A 5 14.86 42.21 -22.47
N ARG A 6 14.68 40.93 -22.82
CA ARG A 6 13.59 40.08 -22.31
C ARG A 6 13.90 39.58 -20.89
N PRO A 7 13.04 39.81 -19.88
CA PRO A 7 13.16 39.15 -18.58
C PRO A 7 12.38 37.83 -18.62
N GLY A 8 13.05 36.68 -18.70
CA GLY A 8 12.29 35.42 -18.87
C GLY A 8 13.01 34.09 -18.64
N ARG A 9 14.19 34.05 -18.03
CA ARG A 9 14.84 32.77 -17.68
C ARG A 9 15.23 32.62 -16.20
N LYS A 10 15.56 33.71 -15.50
CA LYS A 10 15.98 33.62 -14.09
C LYS A 10 14.85 33.33 -13.10
N ALA A 11 13.58 33.61 -13.41
CA ALA A 11 12.47 33.35 -12.48
C ALA A 11 12.01 31.87 -12.46
N LYS A 12 12.29 31.10 -13.51
CA LYS A 12 11.91 29.67 -13.58
C LYS A 12 12.93 28.75 -12.90
N GLU A 13 14.21 29.13 -12.89
CA GLU A 13 15.27 28.39 -12.18
C GLU A 13 15.21 28.56 -10.65
N THR A 14 14.59 29.65 -10.15
CA THR A 14 14.46 29.86 -8.69
C THR A 14 13.32 29.06 -8.05
N LEU A 15 12.33 28.57 -8.82
CA LEU A 15 11.22 27.78 -8.26
C LEU A 15 11.48 26.26 -8.29
N LEU A 16 12.27 25.76 -9.24
CA LEU A 16 12.59 24.33 -9.33
C LEU A 16 13.65 23.86 -8.33
N ASN A 17 14.54 24.74 -7.87
CA ASN A 17 15.62 24.39 -6.92
C ASN A 17 15.19 24.46 -5.44
N VAL A 18 13.96 24.88 -5.12
CA VAL A 18 13.49 24.95 -3.72
C VAL A 18 12.93 23.61 -3.23
N VAL A 19 12.52 22.71 -4.14
CA VAL A 19 11.92 21.42 -3.76
C VAL A 19 12.97 20.35 -3.45
N SER A 20 14.17 20.45 -4.03
CA SER A 20 15.26 19.49 -3.81
C SER A 20 16.07 19.71 -2.52
N GLU A 21 15.92 20.87 -1.87
CA GLU A 21 16.64 21.22 -0.64
C GLU A 21 15.72 21.49 0.55
N VAL A 22 14.61 20.75 0.68
CA VAL A 22 13.89 20.75 1.97
C VAL A 22 14.72 19.89 2.93
N PRO A 23 15.43 20.46 3.93
CA PRO A 23 16.22 19.68 4.86
C PRO A 23 15.31 18.69 5.59
N GLN A 24 15.83 17.55 6.03
CA GLN A 24 15.03 16.51 6.70
C GLN A 24 14.16 17.07 7.84
N ALA A 25 14.66 18.07 8.56
CA ALA A 25 13.92 18.81 9.58
C ALA A 25 12.67 19.56 9.04
N ARG A 26 12.76 20.20 7.86
CA ARG A 26 11.61 20.84 7.23
C ARG A 26 10.61 19.83 6.67
N ARG A 27 11.05 18.66 6.20
CA ARG A 27 10.14 17.58 5.76
C ARG A 27 9.35 17.01 6.94
N SER A 28 10.05 16.70 8.03
CA SER A 28 9.44 16.24 9.28
C SER A 28 8.43 17.25 9.83
N ALA A 29 8.74 18.55 9.77
CA ALA A 29 7.80 19.60 10.18
C ALA A 29 6.55 19.68 9.29
N LEU A 30 6.71 19.47 7.97
CA LEU A 30 5.57 19.43 7.03
C LEU A 30 4.71 18.18 7.22
N ASP A 31 5.33 17.03 7.45
CA ASP A 31 4.63 15.77 7.73
C ASP A 31 3.82 15.87 9.04
N GLU A 32 4.40 16.48 10.08
CA GLU A 32 3.69 16.73 11.34
C GLU A 32 2.52 17.71 11.13
N ALA A 33 2.75 18.83 10.46
CA ALA A 33 1.70 19.82 10.19
C ALA A 33 0.54 19.21 9.40
N PHE A 34 0.84 18.38 8.39
CA PHE A 34 -0.17 17.65 7.63
C PHE A 34 -0.93 16.67 8.51
N ALA A 35 -0.24 15.86 9.31
CA ALA A 35 -0.87 14.88 10.20
C ALA A 35 -1.75 15.54 11.27
N ARG A 36 -1.31 16.65 11.86
CA ARG A 36 -2.13 17.45 12.81
C ARG A 36 -3.38 17.98 12.15
N ARG A 37 -3.26 18.58 10.97
CA ARG A 37 -4.41 19.09 10.21
C ARG A 37 -5.36 17.96 9.80
N SER A 38 -4.83 16.80 9.43
CA SER A 38 -5.64 15.61 9.12
C SER A 38 -6.46 15.19 10.33
N LEU A 39 -5.82 15.06 11.51
CA LEU A 39 -6.50 14.71 12.75
C LEU A 39 -7.62 15.70 13.08
N THR A 40 -7.32 17.00 13.08
CA THR A 40 -8.32 18.05 13.34
C THR A 40 -9.48 18.01 12.34
N THR A 41 -9.18 17.77 11.06
CA THR A 41 -10.23 17.69 10.03
C THR A 41 -11.12 16.48 10.25
N CYS A 42 -10.54 15.31 10.56
CA CYS A 42 -11.29 14.10 10.89
C CYS A 42 -12.15 14.28 12.15
N GLU A 43 -11.63 14.93 13.19
CA GLU A 43 -12.39 15.22 14.43
C GLU A 43 -13.60 16.10 14.16
N ILE A 44 -13.43 17.17 13.38
CA ILE A 44 -14.52 18.08 13.03
C ILE A 44 -15.56 17.37 12.14
N ALA A 45 -15.11 16.58 11.18
CA ALA A 45 -15.99 15.98 10.18
C ALA A 45 -16.72 14.72 10.67
N LEU A 46 -16.10 13.92 11.53
CA LEU A 46 -16.57 12.58 11.89
C LEU A 46 -16.86 12.42 13.39
N GLY A 47 -16.45 13.38 14.21
CA GLY A 47 -16.54 13.31 15.66
C GLY A 47 -15.33 12.60 16.30
N PRO A 48 -15.02 12.90 17.57
CA PRO A 48 -13.75 12.52 18.20
C PRO A 48 -13.56 11.01 18.43
N GLU A 49 -14.64 10.23 18.39
CA GLU A 49 -14.66 8.78 18.65
C GLU A 49 -14.72 7.94 17.36
N HIS A 50 -14.56 8.54 16.18
CA HIS A 50 -14.64 7.80 14.92
C HIS A 50 -13.34 6.99 14.65
N PRO A 51 -13.41 5.76 14.08
CA PRO A 51 -12.21 4.99 13.72
C PRO A 51 -11.17 5.74 12.87
N ASP A 52 -11.61 6.54 11.90
CA ASP A 52 -10.70 7.39 11.09
C ASP A 52 -9.97 8.48 11.92
N VAL A 53 -10.56 8.94 13.02
CA VAL A 53 -9.87 9.82 13.98
C VAL A 53 -8.78 9.04 14.71
N ALA A 54 -9.02 7.77 15.04
CA ALA A 54 -7.99 6.90 15.59
C ALA A 54 -6.85 6.65 14.58
N GLU A 55 -7.16 6.41 13.31
CA GLU A 55 -6.14 6.25 12.26
C GLU A 55 -5.33 7.54 12.05
N ALA A 56 -6.00 8.70 12.02
CA ALA A 56 -5.33 9.99 11.91
C ALA A 56 -4.46 10.29 13.16
N ALA A 57 -4.95 9.96 14.36
CA ALA A 57 -4.19 10.09 15.60
C ALA A 57 -2.96 9.17 15.63
N ALA A 58 -3.12 7.91 15.23
CA ALA A 58 -2.01 6.95 15.11
C ALA A 58 -0.98 7.39 14.05
N THR A 59 -1.44 8.03 12.96
CA THR A 59 -0.55 8.59 11.94
C THR A 59 0.27 9.76 12.48
N LEU A 60 -0.36 10.68 13.22
CA LEU A 60 0.37 11.77 13.88
C LEU A 60 1.33 11.23 14.95
N ALA A 61 0.90 10.24 15.73
CA ALA A 61 1.73 9.58 16.74
C ALA A 61 3.02 9.03 16.13
N LYS A 62 2.93 8.36 14.98
CA LYS A 62 4.08 7.84 14.26
C LYS A 62 5.06 8.93 13.81
N VAL A 63 4.56 10.05 13.31
CA VAL A 63 5.42 11.18 12.92
C VAL A 63 6.14 11.77 14.14
N LEU A 64 5.45 11.86 15.28
CA LEU A 64 6.03 12.34 16.54
C LEU A 64 7.06 11.35 17.12
N GLU A 65 6.80 10.05 17.00
CA GLU A 65 7.74 8.99 17.37
C GLU A 65 9.04 9.07 16.55
N GLU A 66 8.94 9.25 15.23
CA GLU A 66 10.10 9.47 14.35
C GLU A 66 10.88 10.75 14.74
N GLY A 67 10.16 11.76 15.23
CA GLY A 67 10.72 12.97 15.83
C GLY A 67 11.23 12.83 17.28
N ARG A 68 11.21 11.61 17.85
CA ARG A 68 11.58 11.28 19.24
C ARG A 68 10.74 11.99 20.32
N ARG A 69 9.53 12.45 19.96
CA ARG A 69 8.54 13.06 20.88
C ARG A 69 7.63 11.98 21.46
N TYR A 70 8.23 11.09 22.25
CA TYR A 70 7.59 9.85 22.69
C TYR A 70 6.36 10.07 23.60
N ASP A 71 6.36 11.09 24.47
CA ASP A 71 5.20 11.36 25.34
C ASP A 71 3.93 11.73 24.54
N GLU A 72 4.08 12.56 23.50
CA GLU A 72 2.96 12.95 22.66
C GLU A 72 2.50 11.81 21.74
N ALA A 73 3.45 11.05 21.18
CA ALA A 73 3.14 9.86 20.39
C ALA A 73 2.35 8.83 21.22
N GLU A 74 2.77 8.60 22.46
CA GLU A 74 2.12 7.69 23.38
C GLU A 74 0.69 8.12 23.71
N ALA A 75 0.47 9.41 23.98
CA ALA A 75 -0.87 9.94 24.25
C ALA A 75 -1.81 9.71 23.07
N LEU A 76 -1.32 9.93 21.84
CA LEU A 76 -2.10 9.72 20.62
C LEU A 76 -2.36 8.25 20.32
N TYR A 77 -1.37 7.37 20.51
CA TYR A 77 -1.58 5.93 20.34
C TYR A 77 -2.54 5.36 21.39
N ARG A 78 -2.49 5.84 22.66
CA ARG A 78 -3.48 5.46 23.67
C ARG A 78 -4.89 5.90 23.29
N ARG A 79 -5.02 7.12 22.77
CA ARG A 79 -6.31 7.62 22.29
C ARG A 79 -6.83 6.79 21.12
N ALA A 80 -5.98 6.54 20.12
CA ALA A 80 -6.35 5.69 18.98
C ALA A 80 -6.75 4.28 19.44
N LEU A 81 -6.03 3.71 20.41
CA LEU A 81 -6.34 2.41 20.98
C LEU A 81 -7.72 2.40 21.64
N ALA A 82 -8.02 3.39 22.49
CA ALA A 82 -9.31 3.49 23.16
C ALA A 82 -10.47 3.57 22.15
N ILE A 83 -10.31 4.40 21.11
CA ILE A 83 -11.31 4.53 20.05
C ILE A 83 -11.48 3.20 19.31
N PHE A 84 -10.40 2.54 18.89
CA PHE A 84 -10.50 1.26 18.17
C PHE A 84 -11.08 0.13 19.04
N GLU A 85 -10.75 0.08 20.33
CA GLU A 85 -11.34 -0.88 21.26
C GLU A 85 -12.85 -0.65 21.43
N GLN A 86 -13.28 0.60 21.51
CA GLN A 86 -14.69 0.95 21.64
C GLN A 86 -15.49 0.72 20.35
N THR A 87 -14.90 1.03 19.20
CA THR A 87 -15.61 1.07 17.91
C THR A 87 -15.52 -0.23 17.12
N LEU A 88 -14.34 -0.85 17.08
CA LEU A 88 -14.07 -2.07 16.30
C LEU A 88 -13.95 -3.31 17.18
N GLY A 89 -13.77 -3.10 18.49
CA GLY A 89 -13.64 -4.15 19.49
C GLY A 89 -12.19 -4.45 19.88
N PRO A 90 -11.97 -5.03 21.08
CA PRO A 90 -10.65 -5.29 21.63
C PRO A 90 -9.85 -6.37 20.88
N ASP A 91 -10.54 -7.22 20.11
CA ASP A 91 -9.95 -8.29 19.29
C ASP A 91 -9.87 -7.92 17.80
N HIS A 92 -10.00 -6.63 17.45
CA HIS A 92 -9.86 -6.15 16.08
C HIS A 92 -8.39 -6.07 15.63
N TYR A 93 -8.15 -6.20 14.33
CA TYR A 93 -6.79 -6.14 13.77
C TYR A 93 -6.12 -4.78 14.02
N GLU A 94 -6.85 -3.67 13.82
CA GLU A 94 -6.31 -2.31 14.07
C GLU A 94 -6.00 -2.05 15.55
N THR A 95 -6.75 -2.67 16.48
CA THR A 95 -6.41 -2.69 17.91
C THR A 95 -5.05 -3.35 18.11
N ALA A 96 -4.80 -4.51 17.49
CA ALA A 96 -3.52 -5.20 17.59
C ALA A 96 -2.36 -4.42 16.96
N VAL A 97 -2.59 -3.73 15.84
CA VAL A 97 -1.58 -2.86 15.23
C VAL A 97 -1.22 -1.70 16.17
N THR A 98 -2.24 -1.06 16.75
CA THR A 98 -2.06 0.09 17.65
C THR A 98 -1.35 -0.29 18.95
N LEU A 99 -1.67 -1.46 19.51
CA LEU A 99 -0.95 -2.05 20.64
C LEU A 99 0.54 -2.24 20.33
N GLY A 100 0.87 -2.75 19.14
CA GLY A 100 2.26 -2.92 18.71
C GLY A 100 3.01 -1.59 18.58
N ASN A 101 2.35 -0.56 18.03
CA ASN A 101 2.95 0.76 17.91
C ASN A 101 3.17 1.41 19.28
N LEU A 102 2.19 1.32 20.19
CA LEU A 102 2.33 1.79 21.57
C LEU A 102 3.47 1.06 22.29
N SER A 103 3.65 -0.24 22.03
CA SER A 103 4.78 -1.00 22.57
C SER A 103 6.13 -0.49 22.07
N THR A 104 6.26 -0.09 20.82
CA THR A 104 7.51 0.46 20.29
C THR A 104 7.88 1.76 21.01
N VAL A 105 6.89 2.63 21.26
CA VAL A 105 7.09 3.86 22.03
C VAL A 105 7.52 3.56 23.47
N ARG A 106 6.87 2.60 24.14
CA ARG A 106 7.26 2.13 25.48
C ARG A 106 8.68 1.60 25.53
N GLN A 107 9.06 0.78 24.55
CA GLN A 107 10.41 0.27 24.43
C GLN A 107 11.44 1.40 24.31
N ALA A 108 11.15 2.41 23.48
CA ALA A 108 12.04 3.56 23.30
C ALA A 108 12.22 4.38 24.59
N ARG A 109 11.25 4.33 25.51
CA ARG A 109 11.32 4.95 26.84
C ARG A 109 12.00 4.09 27.90
N GLY A 110 12.26 2.81 27.62
CA GLY A 110 12.84 1.86 28.56
C GLY A 110 11.81 1.06 29.39
N ASP A 111 10.51 1.22 29.13
CA ASP A 111 9.43 0.50 29.81
C ASP A 111 9.25 -0.90 29.20
N LEU A 112 10.26 -1.77 29.39
CA LEU A 112 10.35 -3.05 28.66
C LEU A 112 9.22 -4.04 29.03
N ASP A 113 8.78 -4.06 30.29
CA ASP A 113 7.73 -4.97 30.77
C ASP A 113 6.36 -4.62 30.17
N ASP A 114 6.01 -3.33 30.19
CA ASP A 114 4.78 -2.83 29.56
C ASP A 114 4.80 -3.05 28.05
N ALA A 115 5.93 -2.79 27.40
CA ALA A 115 6.11 -3.08 25.98
C ALA A 115 5.86 -4.56 25.67
N ALA A 116 6.47 -5.47 26.45
CA ALA A 116 6.29 -6.90 26.25
C ALA A 116 4.81 -7.31 26.38
N GLY A 117 4.10 -6.82 27.41
CA GLY A 117 2.68 -7.10 27.59
C GLY A 117 1.80 -6.62 26.44
N LEU A 118 2.09 -5.43 25.89
CA LEU A 118 1.36 -4.88 24.74
C LEU A 118 1.56 -5.73 23.47
N TYR A 119 2.79 -6.15 23.17
CA TYR A 119 3.05 -7.02 22.04
C TYR A 119 2.51 -8.45 22.24
N GLU A 120 2.50 -8.99 23.46
CA GLU A 120 1.89 -10.28 23.78
C GLU A 120 0.38 -10.25 23.48
N ARG A 121 -0.30 -9.18 23.92
CA ARG A 121 -1.72 -8.97 23.60
C ARG A 121 -1.95 -8.83 22.09
N ALA A 122 -1.13 -8.04 21.40
CA ALA A 122 -1.19 -7.89 19.95
C ALA A 122 -1.00 -9.23 19.21
N LEU A 123 -0.08 -10.08 19.69
CA LEU A 123 0.20 -11.40 19.13
C LEU A 123 -1.02 -12.32 19.23
N VAL A 124 -1.68 -12.36 20.40
CA VAL A 124 -2.89 -13.19 20.62
C VAL A 124 -4.00 -12.78 19.64
N ILE A 125 -4.24 -11.47 19.50
CA ILE A 125 -5.28 -10.96 18.60
C ILE A 125 -4.93 -11.31 17.14
N LYS A 126 -3.70 -11.03 16.70
CA LYS A 126 -3.23 -11.34 15.34
C LYS A 126 -3.30 -12.84 15.06
N GLU A 127 -2.94 -13.69 16.02
CA GLU A 127 -2.98 -15.15 15.87
C GLU A 127 -4.42 -15.67 15.71
N ARG A 128 -5.38 -15.16 16.50
CA ARG A 128 -6.79 -15.52 16.33
C ARG A 128 -7.36 -15.05 14.99
N ARG A 129 -7.02 -13.84 14.54
CA ARG A 129 -7.59 -13.23 13.32
C ARG A 129 -6.98 -13.75 12.02
N LEU A 130 -5.67 -13.98 12.00
CA LEU A 130 -4.91 -14.29 10.78
C LEU A 130 -4.51 -15.76 10.70
N GLY A 131 -4.59 -16.48 11.82
CA GLY A 131 -4.13 -17.85 11.96
C GLY A 131 -2.66 -17.97 12.34
N PRO A 132 -2.25 -19.15 12.87
CA PRO A 132 -0.95 -19.36 13.54
C PRO A 132 0.27 -19.37 12.60
N SER A 133 0.06 -19.34 11.28
CA SER A 133 1.14 -19.33 10.28
C SER A 133 1.22 -18.02 9.49
N HIS A 134 0.48 -16.99 9.88
CA HIS A 134 0.50 -15.73 9.15
C HIS A 134 1.81 -14.94 9.41
N PRO A 135 2.48 -14.37 8.38
CA PRO A 135 3.76 -13.68 8.53
C PRO A 135 3.79 -12.53 9.56
N GLU A 136 2.67 -11.82 9.76
CA GLU A 136 2.54 -10.75 10.77
C GLU A 136 2.79 -11.23 12.22
N LEU A 137 2.51 -12.50 12.52
CA LEU A 137 2.82 -13.07 13.83
C LEU A 137 4.34 -13.14 14.00
N ALA A 138 5.09 -13.47 12.95
CA ALA A 138 6.55 -13.57 13.01
C ALA A 138 7.22 -12.21 13.25
N VAL A 139 6.68 -11.12 12.69
CA VAL A 139 7.13 -9.75 12.99
C VAL A 139 6.90 -9.41 14.46
N THR A 140 5.69 -9.69 14.96
CA THR A 140 5.31 -9.43 16.36
C THR A 140 6.15 -10.27 17.34
N LEU A 141 6.36 -11.55 17.04
CA LEU A 141 7.23 -12.46 17.79
C LEU A 141 8.69 -12.00 17.81
N ASN A 142 9.18 -11.41 16.71
CA ASN A 142 10.53 -10.89 16.64
C ASN A 142 10.73 -9.68 17.58
N HIS A 143 9.75 -8.78 17.65
CA HIS A 143 9.77 -7.66 18.59
C HIS A 143 9.70 -8.15 20.05
N LEU A 144 8.84 -9.13 20.35
CA LEU A 144 8.81 -9.78 21.67
C LEU A 144 10.16 -10.41 22.03
N ALA A 145 10.81 -11.09 21.10
CA ALA A 145 12.11 -11.70 21.35
C ALA A 145 13.19 -10.67 21.70
N VAL A 146 13.17 -9.50 21.05
CA VAL A 146 14.08 -8.38 21.38
C VAL A 146 13.80 -7.86 22.79
N LEU A 147 12.53 -7.67 23.16
CA LEU A 147 12.13 -7.21 24.50
C LEU A 147 12.51 -8.20 25.59
N TYR A 148 12.20 -9.49 25.39
CA TYR A 148 12.61 -10.55 26.32
C TYR A 148 14.13 -10.63 26.47
N ARG A 149 14.90 -10.41 25.39
CA ARG A 149 16.36 -10.35 25.47
C ARG A 149 16.84 -9.17 26.32
N ALA A 150 16.23 -7.99 26.14
CA ALA A 150 16.54 -6.80 26.92
C ALA A 150 16.20 -6.97 28.41
N GLN A 151 15.16 -7.75 28.74
CA GLN A 151 14.80 -8.16 30.10
C GLN A 151 15.67 -9.29 30.69
N GLY A 152 16.62 -9.86 29.93
CA GLY A 152 17.41 -11.02 30.35
C GLY A 152 16.69 -12.38 30.27
N ARG A 153 15.45 -12.42 29.77
CA ARG A 153 14.62 -13.63 29.58
C ARG A 153 15.02 -14.42 28.33
N ARG A 154 16.27 -14.91 28.31
CA ARG A 154 16.88 -15.58 27.14
C ARG A 154 16.08 -16.79 26.61
N GLY A 155 15.46 -17.57 27.50
CA GLY A 155 14.64 -18.72 27.10
C GLY A 155 13.39 -18.32 26.31
N ALA A 156 12.65 -17.33 26.80
CA ALA A 156 11.47 -16.80 26.13
C ALA A 156 11.82 -16.14 24.79
N ALA A 157 12.93 -15.40 24.73
CA ALA A 157 13.43 -14.82 23.49
C ALA A 157 13.76 -15.89 22.44
N ALA A 158 14.46 -16.96 22.83
CA ALA A 158 14.80 -18.06 21.93
C ALA A 158 13.55 -18.80 21.41
N GLU A 159 12.53 -18.99 22.25
CA GLU A 159 11.25 -19.57 21.83
C GLU A 159 10.53 -18.68 20.81
N ALA A 160 10.44 -17.38 21.09
CA ALA A 160 9.80 -16.42 20.20
C ALA A 160 10.50 -16.34 18.83
N TYR A 161 11.84 -16.30 18.80
CA TYR A 161 12.61 -16.40 17.56
C TYR A 161 12.37 -17.73 16.83
N ARG A 162 12.28 -18.86 17.54
CA ARG A 162 12.03 -20.16 16.91
C ARG A 162 10.64 -20.25 16.28
N ARG A 163 9.59 -19.74 16.95
CA ARG A 163 8.25 -19.62 16.35
C ARG A 163 8.27 -18.71 15.12
N ALA A 164 8.90 -17.54 15.20
CA ALA A 164 9.02 -16.61 14.07
C ALA A 164 9.72 -17.25 12.87
N LEU A 165 10.85 -17.91 13.10
CA LEU A 165 11.59 -18.68 12.08
C LEU A 165 10.76 -19.83 11.50
N GLY A 166 10.00 -20.55 12.32
CA GLY A 166 9.11 -21.61 11.86
C GLY A 166 8.00 -21.09 10.94
N ILE A 167 7.42 -19.94 11.26
CA ILE A 167 6.42 -19.27 10.42
C ILE A 167 7.07 -18.82 9.11
N TRP A 168 8.20 -18.11 9.16
CA TRP A 168 8.90 -17.68 7.95
C TRP A 168 9.32 -18.87 7.07
N SER A 169 9.80 -19.96 7.67
CA SER A 169 10.20 -21.16 6.93
C SER A 169 9.02 -21.80 6.19
N ARG A 170 7.83 -21.85 6.80
CA ARG A 170 6.62 -22.37 6.14
C ARG A 170 6.12 -21.43 5.04
N CYS A 171 6.20 -20.13 5.25
CA CYS A 171 5.86 -19.13 4.23
C CYS A 171 6.86 -19.13 3.05
N LEU A 172 8.13 -19.50 3.29
CA LEU A 172 9.20 -19.54 2.28
C LEU A 172 9.41 -20.93 1.63
N ALA A 173 8.88 -22.01 2.22
CA ALA A 173 9.04 -23.37 1.70
C ALA A 173 8.50 -23.59 0.27
N PRO A 174 7.35 -23.01 -0.14
CA PRO A 174 6.91 -23.07 -1.53
C PRO A 174 7.90 -22.38 -2.48
N THR A 175 8.50 -21.28 -2.04
CA THR A 175 9.47 -20.46 -2.80
C THR A 175 10.80 -21.19 -3.02
N ILE A 176 11.29 -21.91 -2.01
CA ILE A 176 12.55 -22.70 -2.09
C ILE A 176 12.35 -23.98 -2.92
N ARG A 177 11.17 -24.62 -2.84
CA ARG A 177 10.88 -25.84 -3.62
C ARG A 177 10.74 -25.54 -5.12
N ALA A 178 10.24 -24.36 -5.48
CA ALA A 178 10.16 -23.89 -6.87
C ALA A 178 11.52 -23.46 -7.47
N SER A 179 12.56 -23.27 -6.65
CA SER A 179 13.89 -22.81 -7.07
C SER A 179 14.97 -23.91 -7.05
N ARG A 180 14.63 -25.17 -6.72
CA ARG A 180 15.52 -26.31 -7.01
C ARG A 180 15.38 -26.68 -8.49
N PRO A 181 16.42 -26.55 -9.33
CA PRO A 181 16.39 -27.17 -10.65
C PRO A 181 16.25 -28.67 -10.46
N ALA A 182 15.36 -29.30 -11.22
CA ALA A 182 15.19 -30.75 -11.24
C ALA A 182 16.56 -31.37 -11.54
N ALA A 183 17.16 -32.04 -10.55
CA ALA A 183 18.38 -32.78 -10.76
C ALA A 183 18.07 -33.95 -11.70
N ARG A 184 18.30 -33.76 -13.00
CA ARG A 184 18.50 -34.88 -13.92
C ARG A 184 19.80 -35.54 -13.50
N ALA A 185 19.68 -36.78 -13.01
CA ALA A 185 20.81 -37.65 -12.80
C ALA A 185 21.46 -37.93 -14.16
N THR A 186 22.52 -37.21 -14.49
CA THR A 186 23.49 -37.62 -15.50
C THR A 186 24.83 -37.73 -14.82
N HIS A 187 25.38 -38.94 -14.86
CA HIS A 187 26.74 -39.30 -14.47
C HIS A 187 27.73 -38.27 -15.02
N VAL A 188 28.50 -37.61 -14.14
CA VAL A 188 29.61 -36.75 -14.54
C VAL A 188 30.88 -37.35 -13.96
N SER A 189 31.73 -37.87 -14.85
CA SER A 189 33.13 -38.22 -14.59
C SER A 189 33.91 -36.98 -14.13
N PRO A 190 34.98 -37.12 -13.34
CA PRO A 190 35.70 -35.97 -12.78
C PRO A 190 36.36 -35.13 -13.89
N PRO A 191 36.37 -33.79 -13.78
CA PRO A 191 36.87 -32.92 -14.83
C PRO A 191 38.41 -32.93 -14.89
N PRO A 192 39.02 -32.83 -16.09
CA PRO A 192 40.46 -32.65 -16.22
C PRO A 192 40.88 -31.22 -15.88
N ALA A 193 42.17 -31.05 -15.57
CA ALA A 193 42.77 -29.82 -15.10
C ALA A 193 42.56 -28.62 -16.06
N ARG A 194 42.30 -27.43 -15.48
CA ARG A 194 42.02 -26.18 -16.21
C ARG A 194 43.25 -25.69 -17.00
N PRO A 195 43.10 -25.33 -18.29
CA PRO A 195 44.02 -24.42 -18.96
C PRO A 195 43.70 -22.97 -18.56
N GLN A 196 44.75 -22.16 -18.44
CA GLN A 196 44.64 -20.72 -18.20
C GLN A 196 44.03 -20.03 -19.43
N THR A 197 42.87 -19.38 -19.28
CA THR A 197 42.26 -18.55 -20.33
C THR A 197 42.13 -17.11 -19.87
N ARG A 198 42.58 -16.21 -20.76
CA ARG A 198 42.54 -14.75 -20.70
C ARG A 198 41.14 -14.21 -20.41
N GLU A 199 41.11 -13.04 -19.77
CA GLU A 199 39.91 -12.23 -19.50
C GLU A 199 39.07 -11.96 -20.76
N PRO A 200 37.74 -11.86 -20.65
CA PRO A 200 36.89 -11.58 -21.80
C PRO A 200 36.96 -10.09 -22.19
N GLU A 201 37.19 -9.85 -23.48
CA GLU A 201 37.11 -8.56 -24.13
C GLU A 201 35.74 -7.89 -23.93
N ARG A 202 35.78 -6.60 -23.55
CA ARG A 202 34.62 -5.71 -23.42
C ARG A 202 33.99 -5.48 -24.79
N ALA A 203 32.68 -5.70 -24.90
CA ALA A 203 31.89 -5.33 -26.07
C ALA A 203 31.96 -3.82 -26.36
N PRO A 204 31.90 -3.38 -27.63
CA PRO A 204 32.11 -1.99 -28.01
C PRO A 204 30.99 -1.09 -27.50
N SER A 205 31.39 0.01 -26.87
CA SER A 205 30.54 1.10 -26.40
C SER A 205 29.82 1.81 -27.55
N ARG A 206 28.49 1.94 -27.45
CA ARG A 206 27.68 2.83 -28.30
C ARG A 206 28.15 4.29 -28.15
N PRO A 207 28.25 5.08 -29.23
CA PRO A 207 28.70 6.45 -29.16
C PRO A 207 27.57 7.38 -28.71
N GLY A 208 27.85 8.22 -27.70
CA GLY A 208 27.21 9.53 -27.54
C GLY A 208 25.86 9.56 -26.81
N VAL A 209 25.78 9.07 -25.57
CA VAL A 209 24.83 9.62 -24.60
C VAL A 209 25.64 10.07 -23.39
N ARG A 210 25.70 11.39 -23.16
CA ARG A 210 26.28 11.95 -21.94
C ARG A 210 25.43 11.44 -20.78
N TYR A 211 26.03 10.63 -19.92
CA TYR A 211 25.45 10.24 -18.64
C TYR A 211 25.16 11.50 -17.82
N ASN A 212 23.87 11.80 -17.63
CA ASN A 212 23.40 12.87 -16.76
C ASN A 212 22.86 12.21 -15.47
N PRO A 213 23.53 12.33 -14.32
CA PRO A 213 23.17 11.62 -13.09
C PRO A 213 21.90 12.15 -12.40
N ALA A 214 21.10 12.98 -13.07
CA ALA A 214 19.94 13.68 -12.48
C ALA A 214 18.56 13.10 -12.87
N VAL A 215 18.48 12.11 -13.76
CA VAL A 215 17.20 11.48 -14.16
C VAL A 215 17.30 9.96 -13.93
N PRO A 216 16.41 9.35 -13.12
CA PRO A 216 16.41 7.90 -12.95
C PRO A 216 16.15 7.22 -14.28
N ASP A 217 17.01 6.27 -14.67
CA ASP A 217 16.82 5.44 -15.87
C ASP A 217 15.75 4.37 -15.60
N ILE A 218 14.48 4.79 -15.64
CA ILE A 218 13.31 3.94 -15.38
C ILE A 218 13.13 2.93 -16.53
N ALA A 219 13.15 1.65 -16.20
CA ALA A 219 12.93 0.54 -17.13
C ALA A 219 11.63 -0.24 -16.86
N GLY A 220 10.97 0.04 -15.73
CA GLY A 220 9.74 -0.65 -15.33
C GLY A 220 8.73 0.30 -14.70
N VAL A 221 7.44 0.03 -14.91
CA VAL A 221 6.34 0.78 -14.31
C VAL A 221 5.33 -0.18 -13.69
N LEU A 222 5.04 0.02 -12.41
CA LEU A 222 4.01 -0.70 -11.67
C LEU A 222 2.80 0.22 -11.44
N PHE A 223 1.60 -0.30 -11.67
CA PHE A 223 0.35 0.39 -11.42
C PHE A 223 -0.45 -0.35 -10.36
N ASP A 224 -1.01 0.38 -9.39
CA ASP A 224 -2.19 -0.14 -8.68
C ASP A 224 -3.38 -0.24 -9.64
N MET A 225 -4.34 -1.07 -9.27
CA MET A 225 -5.58 -1.24 -10.02
C MET A 225 -6.67 -0.31 -9.50
N GLY A 226 -7.08 -0.45 -8.24
CA GLY A 226 -8.10 0.42 -7.64
C GLY A 226 -7.61 1.87 -7.53
N GLY A 227 -8.45 2.84 -7.87
CA GLY A 227 -8.11 4.27 -7.80
C GLY A 227 -7.13 4.77 -8.87
N VAL A 228 -6.40 3.88 -9.54
CA VAL A 228 -5.38 4.18 -10.55
C VAL A 228 -5.84 3.74 -11.95
N VAL A 229 -5.75 2.44 -12.27
CA VAL A 229 -6.16 1.90 -13.58
C VAL A 229 -7.68 1.83 -13.69
N MET A 230 -8.35 1.51 -12.59
CA MET A 230 -9.81 1.48 -12.43
C MET A 230 -10.22 2.55 -11.41
N GLU A 231 -11.50 2.90 -11.36
CA GLU A 231 -12.02 3.69 -10.24
C GLU A 231 -12.22 2.77 -9.02
N SER A 232 -12.19 3.31 -7.80
CA SER A 232 -12.55 2.51 -6.62
C SER A 232 -14.07 2.58 -6.40
N PRO A 233 -14.71 1.52 -5.88
CA PRO A 233 -16.12 1.57 -5.50
C PRO A 233 -16.46 2.75 -4.57
N LEU A 234 -15.53 3.11 -3.68
CA LEU A 234 -15.67 4.26 -2.77
C LEU A 234 -15.71 5.59 -3.53
N HIS A 235 -14.86 5.79 -4.53
CA HIS A 235 -14.90 6.99 -5.38
C HIS A 235 -16.19 7.06 -6.21
N ALA A 236 -16.70 5.92 -6.66
CA ALA A 236 -17.96 5.83 -7.39
C ALA A 236 -19.16 6.24 -6.53
N ILE A 237 -19.22 5.73 -5.29
CA ILE A 237 -20.24 6.10 -4.29
C ILE A 237 -20.13 7.59 -3.96
N ALA A 238 -18.93 8.10 -3.69
CA ALA A 238 -18.72 9.51 -3.38
C ALA A 238 -19.11 10.44 -4.56
N ARG A 239 -18.93 9.98 -5.81
CA ARG A 239 -19.38 10.70 -7.00
C ARG A 239 -20.91 10.70 -7.10
N TYR A 240 -21.53 9.54 -6.91
CA TYR A 240 -22.99 9.41 -6.85
C TYR A 240 -23.60 10.37 -5.81
N GLU A 241 -23.03 10.40 -4.59
CA GLU A 241 -23.48 11.30 -3.53
C GLU A 241 -23.44 12.78 -3.98
N ARG A 242 -22.34 13.22 -4.60
CA ARG A 242 -22.22 14.59 -5.11
C ARG A 242 -23.22 14.90 -6.22
N GLU A 243 -23.37 13.99 -7.19
CA GLU A 243 -24.29 14.15 -8.31
C GLU A 243 -25.77 14.22 -7.85
N ARG A 244 -26.10 13.56 -6.74
CA ARG A 244 -27.43 13.57 -6.12
C ARG A 244 -27.61 14.63 -5.02
N GLY A 245 -26.59 15.44 -4.74
CA GLY A 245 -26.63 16.46 -3.69
C GLY A 245 -26.73 15.89 -2.28
N LEU A 246 -26.33 14.63 -2.08
CA LEU A 246 -26.31 13.98 -0.78
C LEU A 246 -25.12 14.51 0.05
N PRO A 247 -25.24 14.55 1.39
CA PRO A 247 -24.12 14.87 2.26
C PRO A 247 -22.96 13.91 1.98
N ALA A 248 -21.73 14.41 2.00
CA ALA A 248 -20.54 13.58 1.79
C ALA A 248 -20.54 12.39 2.77
N ASN A 249 -20.26 11.19 2.27
CA ASN A 249 -20.20 9.94 3.04
C ASN A 249 -21.57 9.49 3.62
N ALA A 250 -22.70 10.01 3.12
CA ALA A 250 -24.03 9.65 3.58
C ALA A 250 -24.36 8.17 3.42
N ILE A 251 -23.98 7.57 2.28
CA ILE A 251 -24.24 6.16 2.01
C ILE A 251 -23.43 5.29 2.95
N ASN A 252 -22.13 5.55 3.09
CA ASN A 252 -21.27 4.78 4.01
C ASN A 252 -21.70 4.91 5.48
N ARG A 253 -22.20 6.08 5.90
CA ARG A 253 -22.80 6.22 7.24
C ARG A 253 -24.06 5.38 7.40
N ALA A 254 -24.92 5.34 6.38
CA ALA A 254 -26.11 4.50 6.41
C ALA A 254 -25.77 3.00 6.46
N LEU A 255 -24.71 2.59 5.75
CA LEU A 255 -24.16 1.24 5.81
C LEU A 255 -23.58 0.91 7.20
N ALA A 256 -22.80 1.82 7.78
CA ALA A 256 -22.22 1.63 9.11
C ALA A 256 -23.30 1.51 10.21
N ALA A 257 -24.41 2.25 10.07
CA ALA A 257 -25.52 2.22 11.04
C ALA A 257 -26.28 0.88 11.06
N THR A 258 -26.29 0.14 9.95
CA THR A 258 -26.96 -1.17 9.84
C THR A 258 -26.04 -2.35 10.18
N GLY A 259 -24.73 -2.16 10.04
CA GLY A 259 -23.70 -3.13 10.45
C GLY A 259 -23.86 -4.48 9.73
N GLU A 260 -23.46 -5.56 10.42
CA GLU A 260 -23.43 -6.94 9.87
C GLU A 260 -24.82 -7.52 9.51
N ALA A 261 -25.89 -6.86 9.92
CA ALA A 261 -27.27 -7.24 9.59
C ALA A 261 -27.83 -6.49 8.37
N GLY A 262 -27.14 -5.43 7.91
CA GLY A 262 -27.58 -4.58 6.81
C GLY A 262 -27.58 -5.28 5.45
N ALA A 263 -28.40 -4.79 4.53
CA ALA A 263 -28.56 -5.29 3.17
C ALA A 263 -27.22 -5.37 2.43
N TRP A 264 -26.32 -4.42 2.68
CA TRP A 264 -24.98 -4.42 2.09
C TRP A 264 -24.10 -5.56 2.59
N ALA A 265 -23.99 -5.76 3.90
CA ALA A 265 -23.24 -6.87 4.47
C ALA A 265 -23.81 -8.23 4.02
N ARG A 266 -25.14 -8.33 3.90
CA ARG A 266 -25.84 -9.52 3.40
C ARG A 266 -25.59 -9.77 1.91
N LEU A 267 -25.53 -8.72 1.08
CA LEU A 267 -25.06 -8.82 -0.30
C LEU A 267 -23.60 -9.29 -0.36
N GLU A 268 -22.73 -8.79 0.52
CA GLU A 268 -21.33 -9.19 0.59
C GLU A 268 -21.12 -10.65 0.97
N ARG A 269 -22.00 -11.20 1.82
CA ARG A 269 -22.01 -12.63 2.21
C ARG A 269 -22.75 -13.54 1.21
N GLY A 270 -23.36 -12.97 0.16
CA GLY A 270 -24.11 -13.72 -0.85
C GLY A 270 -25.52 -14.16 -0.39
N GLU A 271 -26.04 -13.57 0.68
CA GLU A 271 -27.40 -13.83 1.17
C GLU A 271 -28.46 -13.07 0.37
N LEU A 272 -28.06 -12.00 -0.33
CA LEU A 272 -28.88 -11.24 -1.27
C LEU A 272 -28.23 -11.27 -2.65
N THR A 273 -29.05 -11.36 -3.69
CA THR A 273 -28.60 -11.16 -5.08
C THR A 273 -28.68 -9.68 -5.46
N ALA A 274 -28.10 -9.29 -6.60
CA ALA A 274 -28.23 -7.94 -7.12
C ALA A 274 -29.70 -7.54 -7.36
N GLU A 275 -30.55 -8.50 -7.76
CA GLU A 275 -31.99 -8.28 -7.95
C GLU A 275 -32.73 -8.08 -6.61
N THR A 276 -32.33 -8.78 -5.55
CA THR A 276 -33.00 -8.71 -4.23
C THR A 276 -32.40 -7.70 -3.26
N PHE A 277 -31.30 -7.04 -3.65
CA PHE A 277 -30.56 -6.10 -2.80
C PHE A 277 -31.17 -4.70 -2.74
N CYS A 278 -31.73 -4.20 -3.86
CA CYS A 278 -32.05 -2.79 -4.00
C CYS A 278 -33.09 -2.29 -2.97
N ALA A 279 -34.23 -2.97 -2.85
CA ALA A 279 -35.30 -2.58 -1.94
C ALA A 279 -34.89 -2.51 -0.46
N PRO A 280 -34.23 -3.53 0.14
CA PRO A 280 -33.81 -3.44 1.54
C PRO A 280 -32.73 -2.38 1.76
N PHE A 281 -31.79 -2.20 0.82
CA PHE A 281 -30.76 -1.16 0.93
C PHE A 281 -31.36 0.27 0.89
N GLU A 282 -32.32 0.53 0.01
CA GLU A 282 -33.01 1.83 -0.03
C GLU A 282 -33.82 2.08 1.24
N ALA A 283 -34.46 1.05 1.79
CA ALA A 283 -35.20 1.18 3.06
C ALA A 283 -34.27 1.52 4.23
N GLU A 284 -33.10 0.89 4.29
CA GLU A 284 -32.06 1.15 5.28
C GLU A 284 -31.48 2.57 5.16
N CYS A 285 -31.13 3.01 3.95
CA CYS A 285 -30.69 4.38 3.72
C CYS A 285 -31.76 5.40 4.10
N ARG A 286 -33.03 5.15 3.75
CA ARG A 286 -34.16 6.02 4.11
C ARG A 286 -34.35 6.12 5.62
N ALA A 287 -34.19 5.02 6.35
CA ALA A 287 -34.24 5.02 7.81
C ALA A 287 -33.15 5.92 8.44
N GLN A 288 -32.07 6.18 7.71
CA GLN A 288 -30.97 7.06 8.09
C GLN A 288 -31.10 8.47 7.48
N GLY A 289 -32.25 8.80 6.87
CA GLY A 289 -32.51 10.09 6.26
C GLY A 289 -31.81 10.31 4.92
N VAL A 290 -31.37 9.24 4.24
CA VAL A 290 -30.68 9.28 2.95
C VAL A 290 -31.55 8.60 1.90
N GLU A 291 -32.09 9.36 0.95
CA GLU A 291 -32.76 8.77 -0.22
C GLU A 291 -31.72 8.41 -1.28
N VAL A 292 -31.73 7.14 -1.70
CA VAL A 292 -30.82 6.59 -2.70
C VAL A 292 -31.62 5.79 -3.73
N ASP A 293 -31.06 5.71 -4.93
CA ASP A 293 -31.43 4.80 -6.00
C ASP A 293 -30.38 3.70 -6.02
N ALA A 294 -30.71 2.54 -5.45
CA ALA A 294 -29.77 1.45 -5.27
C ALA A 294 -29.27 0.89 -6.60
N ALA A 295 -30.12 0.83 -7.62
CA ALA A 295 -29.74 0.38 -8.94
C ALA A 295 -28.70 1.33 -9.56
N ALA A 296 -28.87 2.64 -9.40
CA ALA A 296 -27.90 3.62 -9.87
C ALA A 296 -26.58 3.59 -9.07
N VAL A 297 -26.62 3.35 -7.75
CA VAL A 297 -25.41 3.14 -6.93
C VAL A 297 -24.64 1.90 -7.41
N MET A 298 -25.33 0.78 -7.62
CA MET A 298 -24.73 -0.46 -8.12
C MET A 298 -24.19 -0.30 -9.54
N ALA A 299 -24.89 0.42 -10.42
CA ALA A 299 -24.42 0.73 -11.76
C ALA A 299 -23.17 1.63 -11.73
N ALA A 300 -23.10 2.61 -10.83
CA ALA A 300 -21.92 3.45 -10.65
C ALA A 300 -20.70 2.63 -10.19
N ILE A 301 -20.89 1.69 -9.27
CA ILE A 301 -19.85 0.77 -8.79
C ILE A 301 -19.41 -0.20 -9.89
N ALA A 302 -20.35 -0.76 -10.64
CA ALA A 302 -20.04 -1.64 -11.77
C ALA A 302 -19.22 -0.91 -12.83
N THR A 303 -19.53 0.37 -13.09
CA THR A 303 -18.75 1.23 -14.00
C THR A 303 -17.35 1.52 -13.45
N ALA A 304 -17.19 1.59 -12.13
CA ALA A 304 -15.89 1.82 -11.51
C ALA A 304 -14.92 0.64 -11.68
N GLY A 305 -15.45 -0.59 -11.83
CA GLY A 305 -14.68 -1.78 -12.18
C GLY A 305 -14.18 -1.82 -13.63
N VAL A 306 -14.48 -0.82 -14.45
CA VAL A 306 -13.98 -0.69 -15.83
C VAL A 306 -12.66 0.10 -15.82
N ALA A 307 -11.66 -0.42 -16.53
CA ALA A 307 -10.38 0.27 -16.68
C ALA A 307 -10.54 1.59 -17.44
N ARG A 308 -9.90 2.65 -16.94
CA ARG A 308 -9.90 3.99 -17.54
C ARG A 308 -9.18 3.93 -18.90
N PRO A 309 -9.83 4.33 -20.01
CA PRO A 309 -9.22 4.26 -21.34
C PRO A 309 -7.86 4.96 -21.44
N ILE A 310 -7.74 6.14 -20.82
CA ILE A 310 -6.49 6.91 -20.79
C ILE A 310 -5.33 6.16 -20.09
N MET A 311 -5.63 5.33 -19.09
CA MET A 311 -4.62 4.54 -18.38
C MET A 311 -4.19 3.33 -19.21
N LEU A 312 -5.14 2.67 -19.87
CA LEU A 312 -4.85 1.55 -20.77
C LEU A 312 -4.00 1.98 -21.97
N GLU A 313 -4.35 3.10 -22.59
CA GLU A 313 -3.59 3.67 -23.71
C GLU A 313 -2.16 4.02 -23.27
N ALA A 314 -2.00 4.64 -22.10
CA ALA A 314 -0.68 4.90 -21.54
C ALA A 314 0.12 3.61 -21.26
N ILE A 315 -0.51 2.57 -20.70
CA ILE A 315 0.13 1.25 -20.49
C ILE A 315 0.62 0.66 -21.82
N HIS A 316 -0.20 0.71 -22.87
CA HIS A 316 0.18 0.22 -24.20
C HIS A 316 1.35 1.01 -24.79
N ARG A 317 1.35 2.33 -24.66
CA ARG A 317 2.46 3.19 -25.11
C ARG A 317 3.76 2.89 -24.37
N LEU A 318 3.71 2.70 -23.05
CA LEU A 318 4.87 2.33 -22.24
C LEU A 318 5.49 1.01 -22.72
N ARG A 319 4.66 -0.01 -22.95
CA ARG A 319 5.12 -1.32 -23.47
C ARG A 319 5.66 -1.21 -24.89
N ALA A 320 5.03 -0.42 -25.75
CA ALA A 320 5.52 -0.16 -27.11
C ALA A 320 6.89 0.53 -27.14
N ARG A 321 7.27 1.24 -26.07
CA ARG A 321 8.61 1.81 -25.90
C ARG A 321 9.60 0.88 -25.18
N GLY A 322 9.21 -0.35 -24.93
CA GLY A 322 10.07 -1.39 -24.37
C GLY A 322 10.18 -1.36 -22.84
N LEU A 323 9.35 -0.57 -22.14
CA LEU A 323 9.28 -0.63 -20.68
C LEU A 323 8.52 -1.89 -20.26
N ARG A 324 8.95 -2.49 -19.14
CA ARG A 324 8.21 -3.57 -18.49
C ARG A 324 7.07 -2.96 -17.67
N VAL A 325 5.85 -3.39 -17.90
CA VAL A 325 4.68 -2.82 -17.21
C VAL A 325 3.96 -3.89 -16.40
N GLY A 326 3.75 -3.63 -15.11
CA GLY A 326 3.09 -4.57 -14.21
C GLY A 326 1.94 -3.95 -13.43
N ALA A 327 1.03 -4.79 -12.96
CA ALA A 327 -0.01 -4.45 -12.01
C ALA A 327 0.33 -4.98 -10.62
N LEU A 328 0.09 -4.18 -9.59
CA LEU A 328 0.31 -4.54 -8.19
C LEU A 328 -0.86 -4.08 -7.33
N THR A 329 -1.75 -5.01 -6.96
CA THR A 329 -3.02 -4.66 -6.32
C THR A 329 -3.37 -5.48 -5.09
N ASN A 330 -4.08 -4.83 -4.15
CA ASN A 330 -4.66 -5.46 -2.98
C ASN A 330 -6.10 -5.90 -3.31
N ASN A 331 -6.35 -7.20 -3.39
CA ASN A 331 -7.67 -7.80 -3.63
C ASN A 331 -8.08 -8.71 -2.46
N TRP A 332 -9.40 -8.82 -2.21
CA TRP A 332 -10.02 -9.64 -1.17
C TRP A 332 -10.63 -10.94 -1.73
N ARG A 333 -10.79 -11.97 -0.89
CA ARG A 333 -11.57 -13.18 -1.21
C ARG A 333 -13.07 -12.86 -1.09
N ARG A 334 -13.88 -13.21 -2.09
CA ARG A 334 -15.28 -13.61 -1.86
C ARG A 334 -15.35 -15.15 -1.93
N ALA A 335 -16.50 -15.71 -1.59
CA ALA A 335 -16.74 -17.14 -1.64
C ALA A 335 -17.62 -17.44 -2.86
N GLY A 336 -17.00 -17.77 -4.00
CA GLY A 336 -17.72 -18.22 -5.19
C GLY A 336 -16.80 -18.92 -6.22
N PRO A 337 -17.36 -19.75 -7.11
CA PRO A 337 -16.57 -20.48 -8.12
C PRO A 337 -16.12 -19.63 -9.34
N ASP A 338 -16.74 -18.47 -9.60
CA ASP A 338 -16.40 -17.54 -10.69
C ASP A 338 -15.99 -16.15 -10.15
N ASP A 339 -14.91 -16.12 -9.36
CA ASP A 339 -14.57 -15.01 -8.45
C ASP A 339 -13.39 -14.13 -8.92
N ASP A 340 -13.35 -13.80 -10.22
CA ASP A 340 -12.39 -12.83 -10.75
C ASP A 340 -12.97 -11.42 -10.69
N VAL A 341 -12.71 -10.75 -9.55
CA VAL A 341 -13.02 -9.33 -9.30
C VAL A 341 -12.41 -8.39 -10.35
N ILE A 342 -11.38 -8.86 -11.07
CA ILE A 342 -10.75 -8.16 -12.19
C ILE A 342 -10.99 -8.98 -13.46
N PRO A 343 -11.61 -8.41 -14.51
CA PRO A 343 -11.87 -9.15 -15.74
C PRO A 343 -10.58 -9.78 -16.30
N HIS A 344 -10.59 -11.07 -16.63
CA HIS A 344 -9.41 -11.78 -17.14
C HIS A 344 -8.68 -11.05 -18.28
N ARG A 345 -9.44 -10.38 -19.17
CA ARG A 345 -8.92 -9.58 -20.28
C ARG A 345 -8.03 -8.42 -19.84
N LEU A 346 -8.19 -7.90 -18.62
CA LEU A 346 -7.40 -6.78 -18.12
C LEU A 346 -5.95 -7.21 -17.81
N ARG A 347 -5.73 -8.49 -17.47
CA ARG A 347 -4.39 -9.03 -17.20
C ARG A 347 -3.50 -8.99 -18.44
N ASP A 348 -4.07 -9.19 -19.63
CA ASP A 348 -3.35 -9.25 -20.91
C ASP A 348 -2.67 -7.92 -21.28
N HIS A 349 -3.09 -6.81 -20.65
CA HIS A 349 -2.50 -5.50 -20.85
C HIS A 349 -1.13 -5.35 -20.14
N PHE A 350 -0.80 -6.22 -19.19
CA PHE A 350 0.40 -6.14 -18.36
C PHE A 350 1.36 -7.30 -18.65
N ASP A 351 2.65 -7.06 -18.46
CA ASP A 351 3.68 -8.12 -18.51
C ASP A 351 3.70 -8.96 -17.24
N VAL A 352 3.29 -8.37 -16.11
CA VAL A 352 3.22 -8.99 -14.79
C VAL A 352 1.96 -8.52 -14.08
N PHE A 353 1.26 -9.44 -13.42
CA PHE A 353 0.05 -9.11 -12.68
C PHE A 353 0.12 -9.73 -11.29
N ILE A 354 0.31 -8.90 -10.27
CA ILE A 354 0.45 -9.35 -8.87
C ILE A 354 -0.78 -8.94 -8.08
N GLU A 355 -1.49 -9.97 -7.64
CA GLU A 355 -2.63 -9.84 -6.75
C GLU A 355 -2.24 -10.29 -5.36
N SER A 356 -2.53 -9.47 -4.36
CA SER A 356 -2.26 -9.80 -2.95
C SER A 356 -2.83 -11.17 -2.54
N ARG A 357 -4.00 -11.54 -3.08
CA ARG A 357 -4.65 -12.83 -2.83
C ARG A 357 -3.84 -14.03 -3.32
N ALA A 358 -3.16 -13.89 -4.46
CA ALA A 358 -2.45 -14.98 -5.12
C ALA A 358 -1.08 -15.22 -4.47
N VAL A 359 -0.46 -14.13 -4.00
CA VAL A 359 0.91 -14.16 -3.48
C VAL A 359 0.99 -14.16 -1.95
N GLY A 360 -0.14 -13.95 -1.25
CA GLY A 360 -0.21 -13.96 0.22
C GLY A 360 0.54 -12.81 0.89
N LEU A 361 0.82 -11.74 0.14
CA LEU A 361 1.45 -10.50 0.60
C LEU A 361 0.52 -9.34 0.23
N ARG A 362 0.51 -8.26 1.01
CA ARG A 362 -0.31 -7.07 0.69
C ARG A 362 0.50 -5.79 0.85
N LYS A 363 0.18 -4.77 0.07
CA LYS A 363 0.67 -3.41 0.35
C LYS A 363 0.14 -2.98 1.74
N PRO A 364 0.94 -2.36 2.62
CA PRO A 364 2.25 -1.76 2.35
C PRO A 364 3.48 -2.64 2.69
N ASP A 365 3.37 -3.96 2.79
CA ASP A 365 4.53 -4.84 3.10
C ASP A 365 5.67 -4.69 2.07
N PRO A 366 6.91 -4.31 2.47
CA PRO A 366 8.05 -4.17 1.56
C PRO A 366 8.28 -5.37 0.63
N ARG A 367 7.96 -6.58 1.08
CA ARG A 367 8.18 -7.83 0.34
C ARG A 367 7.34 -7.92 -0.93
N ILE A 368 6.15 -7.30 -0.96
CA ILE A 368 5.30 -7.34 -2.17
C ILE A 368 5.90 -6.51 -3.31
N TYR A 369 6.59 -5.41 -2.98
CA TYR A 369 7.27 -4.57 -3.96
C TYR A 369 8.54 -5.23 -4.49
N LEU A 370 9.30 -5.90 -3.62
CA LEU A 370 10.47 -6.70 -4.04
C LEU A 370 10.07 -7.87 -4.92
N LEU A 371 8.96 -8.55 -4.58
CA LEU A 371 8.34 -9.55 -5.44
C LEU A 371 7.97 -8.94 -6.79
N ALA A 372 7.31 -7.78 -6.81
CA ALA A 372 6.92 -7.11 -8.04
C ALA A 372 8.09 -6.75 -8.93
N CYS A 373 9.16 -6.17 -8.38
CA CYS A 373 10.40 -5.93 -9.12
C CYS A 373 10.99 -7.22 -9.72
N ARG A 374 11.02 -8.29 -8.94
CA ARG A 374 11.59 -9.56 -9.38
C ARG A 374 10.79 -10.17 -10.54
N GLU A 375 9.47 -10.26 -10.41
CA GLU A 375 8.62 -10.79 -11.48
C GLU A 375 8.66 -9.88 -12.72
N LEU A 376 8.72 -8.55 -12.52
CA LEU A 376 8.86 -7.58 -13.62
C LEU A 376 10.20 -7.70 -14.35
N GLY A 377 11.23 -8.22 -13.66
CA GLY A 377 12.61 -8.29 -14.13
C GLY A 377 13.34 -6.94 -14.06
N VAL A 378 12.86 -6.02 -13.23
CA VAL A 378 13.39 -4.65 -13.11
C VAL A 378 13.66 -4.32 -11.64
N PRO A 379 14.87 -3.85 -11.27
CA PRO A 379 15.19 -3.50 -9.89
C PRO A 379 14.41 -2.26 -9.42
N ALA A 380 14.28 -2.12 -8.10
CA ALA A 380 13.44 -1.09 -7.49
C ALA A 380 13.85 0.35 -7.86
N ASP A 381 15.15 0.64 -7.90
CA ASP A 381 15.72 1.93 -8.30
C ASP A 381 15.45 2.33 -9.76
N ARG A 382 15.09 1.37 -10.61
CA ARG A 382 14.68 1.57 -12.01
C ARG A 382 13.19 1.34 -12.23
N THR A 383 12.40 1.26 -11.16
CA THR A 383 10.97 1.02 -11.21
C THR A 383 10.20 2.26 -10.75
N ALA A 384 9.23 2.71 -11.56
CA ALA A 384 8.23 3.68 -11.15
C ALA A 384 7.00 2.96 -10.59
N PHE A 385 6.38 3.47 -9.52
CA PHE A 385 5.17 2.91 -8.92
C PHE A 385 4.08 3.98 -8.74
N LEU A 386 2.88 3.69 -9.25
CA LEU A 386 1.70 4.55 -9.20
C LEU A 386 0.64 3.93 -8.27
N ASP A 387 0.22 4.68 -7.25
CA ASP A 387 -0.79 4.28 -6.26
C ASP A 387 -1.55 5.53 -5.80
N ASP A 388 -2.85 5.43 -5.52
CA ASP A 388 -3.64 6.54 -4.97
C ASP A 388 -3.46 6.65 -3.44
N ILE A 389 -3.05 5.56 -2.79
CA ILE A 389 -2.85 5.48 -1.33
C ILE A 389 -1.39 5.81 -0.99
N GLY A 390 -1.19 6.96 -0.35
CA GLY A 390 0.14 7.43 0.06
C GLY A 390 0.87 6.48 1.03
N GLY A 391 0.14 5.73 1.85
CA GLY A 391 0.70 4.71 2.74
C GLY A 391 1.40 3.57 2.00
N ASN A 392 0.88 3.16 0.84
CA ASN A 392 1.49 2.14 -0.02
C ASN A 392 2.78 2.66 -0.68
N LEU A 393 2.83 3.95 -1.01
CA LEU A 393 4.00 4.54 -1.67
C LEU A 393 5.22 4.66 -0.74
N LYS A 394 5.04 4.73 0.58
CA LYS A 394 6.16 4.94 1.53
C LYS A 394 7.20 3.79 1.45
N PRO A 395 6.81 2.50 1.52
CA PRO A 395 7.79 1.41 1.44
C PRO A 395 8.37 1.21 0.05
N ALA A 396 7.60 1.46 -1.01
CA ALA A 396 8.11 1.48 -2.38
C ALA A 396 9.26 2.50 -2.53
N ARG A 397 9.07 3.72 -2.01
CA ARG A 397 10.10 4.76 -2.02
C ARG A 397 11.32 4.39 -1.16
N ALA A 398 11.09 3.77 0.00
CA ALA A 398 12.17 3.31 0.86
C ALA A 398 13.06 2.23 0.20
N LEU A 399 12.52 1.49 -0.77
CA LEU A 399 13.24 0.52 -1.59
C LEU A 399 13.95 1.14 -2.81
N GLY A 400 13.82 2.45 -3.01
CA GLY A 400 14.46 3.17 -4.13
C GLY A 400 13.55 3.42 -5.33
N MET A 401 12.28 2.99 -5.30
CA MET A 401 11.35 3.24 -6.40
C MET A 401 11.02 4.73 -6.57
N THR A 402 10.83 5.14 -7.82
CA THR A 402 10.22 6.43 -8.12
C THR A 402 8.71 6.30 -7.94
N THR A 403 8.10 7.09 -7.07
CA THR A 403 6.67 6.94 -6.72
C THR A 403 5.84 8.14 -7.17
N ILE A 404 4.66 7.91 -7.73
CA ILE A 404 3.69 8.95 -8.08
C ILE A 404 2.39 8.67 -7.34
N LYS A 405 1.89 9.65 -6.58
CA LYS A 405 0.57 9.59 -5.95
C LYS A 405 -0.49 9.97 -6.97
N VAL A 406 -1.42 9.06 -7.24
CA VAL A 406 -2.49 9.30 -8.20
C VAL A 406 -3.68 9.95 -7.51
N THR A 407 -3.84 11.26 -7.71
CA THR A 407 -5.05 12.00 -7.32
C THR A 407 -5.94 12.31 -8.52
N ALA A 408 -5.31 12.55 -9.68
CA ALA A 408 -5.96 12.73 -10.97
C ALA A 408 -5.17 11.95 -12.04
N PRO A 409 -5.78 10.97 -12.74
CA PRO A 409 -5.07 10.12 -13.69
C PRO A 409 -4.31 10.88 -14.78
N GLY A 410 -4.93 11.91 -15.37
CA GLY A 410 -4.28 12.72 -16.42
C GLY A 410 -3.07 13.50 -15.91
N GLN A 411 -3.07 13.94 -14.64
CA GLN A 411 -1.90 14.61 -14.07
C GLN A 411 -0.80 13.58 -13.76
N ALA A 412 -1.15 12.44 -13.18
CA ALA A 412 -0.19 11.37 -12.90
C ALA A 412 0.51 10.86 -14.18
N LEU A 413 -0.22 10.75 -15.30
CA LEU A 413 0.35 10.40 -16.59
C LEU A 413 1.26 11.48 -17.16
N ARG A 414 0.96 12.78 -16.94
CA ARG A 414 1.90 13.86 -17.29
C ARG A 414 3.17 13.79 -16.46
N ASP A 415 3.04 13.57 -15.16
CA ASP A 415 4.19 13.47 -14.25
C ASP A 415 5.08 12.26 -14.63
N LEU A 416 4.47 11.12 -14.94
CA LEU A 416 5.16 9.95 -15.46
C LEU A 416 5.81 10.23 -16.82
N GLY A 417 5.10 10.91 -17.73
CA GLY A 417 5.61 11.30 -19.04
C GLY A 417 6.84 12.21 -18.95
N VAL A 418 6.85 13.16 -18.01
CA VAL A 418 8.01 14.02 -17.74
C VAL A 418 9.21 13.20 -17.27
N LEU A 419 9.00 12.22 -16.38
CA LEU A 419 10.07 11.35 -15.89
C LEU A 419 10.67 10.47 -16.99
N LEU A 420 9.83 10.00 -17.92
CA LEU A 420 10.23 9.11 -19.00
C LEU A 420 10.64 9.84 -20.28
N ASN A 421 10.44 11.17 -20.34
CA ASN A 421 10.51 11.96 -21.56
C ASN A 421 9.62 11.39 -22.69
N LEU A 422 8.38 11.06 -22.36
CA LEU A 422 7.36 10.48 -23.25
C LEU A 422 6.03 11.25 -23.14
N ASP A 423 5.32 11.41 -24.26
CA ASP A 423 3.92 11.84 -24.24
C ASP A 423 3.01 10.61 -24.06
N LEU A 424 2.38 10.52 -22.89
CA LEU A 424 1.46 9.44 -22.53
C LEU A 424 -0.01 9.79 -22.77
N LEU A 425 -0.31 11.03 -23.20
CA LEU A 425 -1.68 11.52 -23.37
C LEU A 425 -2.06 11.82 -24.83
N ASN A 426 -1.10 12.12 -25.71
CA ASN A 426 -1.37 12.44 -27.13
C ASN A 426 -0.73 11.48 -28.10
#